data_AF-A0A7J0FND4-F1
#
_entry.id   AF-A0A7J0FND4-F1
#
_cell.length_a   1.000
_cell.length_b   1.000
_cell.length_c   1.000
_cell.angle_alpha   90.00
_cell.angle_beta   90.00
_cell.angle_gamma   90.00
#
_symmetry.space_group_name_H-M   'P 1'
#
loop_
_entity.id
_entity.type
_entity.pdbx_description
1 polymer ?
#
loop_
_entity_poly.entity_id
_entity_poly.type
_entity_poly.pdbx_seq_one_letter_code
_entity_poly.pdbx_strand_id
1 'polypeptide(L)'
;MVSPELSQFHVSQTMAKQQPGRNRPAFVGGVLVALFTVWAFWSFMSSNPSFSTKFSSGSELDCATAAQGVNLRHDPPATTFYDDPRLSYSIEKPIRDWDEKRREWLRHHPSFAAADGGAGDRILLVTGSQSTPCRNPIGDHLLLRFFKNKVDYCRIHGYDIFYNNVLLHPKMHTYWAKIPAVRAAMVAHPEAEWIWWVDSDAAFTDMDFKLPLHRYKNHNLVVHGWTKMIYEEKSWVSINAGVFLIRNCQWSLDFMEVWASMGPQTPNYDKWGQIQRSTLPDKLFPESDDQSGLVYLLLKEKEKWGDKIYVEGEYYFEGYWLEIVGTIENITERYFWDGEGGAAAEAAARGGGERGVCSGEGAVPERRRVWSVELAAAVYYALYRVSALQWEAQPDVLRRELLGWDAEGPQFRG
;
A
#
# COMPACT_ATOMS: atom_id res chain seq x y z
N MET A 1 36.74 -18.94 -38.69
CA MET A 1 37.65 -20.11 -38.86
C MET A 1 38.35 -20.39 -37.54
N VAL A 2 38.96 -21.56 -37.36
CA VAL A 2 39.39 -22.10 -36.06
C VAL A 2 40.87 -22.52 -36.11
N SER A 3 41.69 -21.97 -35.21
CA SER A 3 43.03 -22.48 -34.81
C SER A 3 44.08 -22.62 -35.95
N PRO A 4 45.32 -23.10 -35.70
CA PRO A 4 46.02 -23.43 -34.44
C PRO A 4 47.21 -22.45 -34.20
N GLU A 5 48.32 -22.65 -33.46
CA GLU A 5 49.00 -23.81 -32.84
C GLU A 5 49.64 -23.49 -31.46
N LEU A 6 50.15 -24.54 -30.81
CA LEU A 6 51.16 -24.57 -29.73
C LEU A 6 52.58 -24.24 -30.30
N SER A 7 53.71 -24.32 -29.59
CA SER A 7 54.15 -23.96 -28.23
C SER A 7 55.63 -24.38 -28.11
N GLN A 8 56.47 -23.74 -27.28
CA GLN A 8 57.63 -24.44 -26.71
C GLN A 8 58.14 -23.78 -25.42
N PHE A 9 58.62 -24.61 -24.51
CA PHE A 9 59.13 -24.26 -23.17
C PHE A 9 60.65 -24.45 -23.13
N HIS A 10 61.36 -23.57 -22.43
CA HIS A 10 62.61 -23.94 -21.73
C HIS A 10 62.77 -23.09 -20.46
N VAL A 11 63.43 -23.67 -19.45
CA VAL A 11 63.48 -23.13 -18.07
C VAL A 11 64.92 -22.75 -17.72
N SER A 12 65.09 -21.68 -16.94
CA SER A 12 66.29 -21.48 -16.13
C SER A 12 65.92 -20.84 -14.79
N GLN A 13 66.46 -21.38 -13.69
CA GLN A 13 66.38 -20.82 -12.34
C GLN A 13 67.77 -20.44 -11.87
N THR A 14 67.90 -19.29 -11.21
CA THR A 14 69.04 -18.98 -10.33
C THR A 14 68.58 -18.15 -9.13
N MET A 15 69.13 -18.44 -7.95
CA MET A 15 68.76 -17.80 -6.67
C MET A 15 69.84 -16.85 -6.16
N ALA A 16 69.45 -15.72 -5.56
CA ALA A 16 70.13 -15.02 -4.46
C ALA A 16 69.31 -13.78 -4.04
N LYS A 17 69.29 -13.31 -2.78
CA LYS A 17 69.70 -13.88 -1.47
C LYS A 17 68.92 -13.12 -0.38
N GLN A 18 68.71 -13.72 0.79
CA GLN A 18 68.11 -13.02 1.94
C GLN A 18 69.10 -12.04 2.60
N GLN A 19 68.57 -10.94 3.14
CA GLN A 19 69.17 -10.17 4.25
C GLN A 19 68.08 -9.71 5.25
N PRO A 20 68.42 -9.38 6.50
CA PRO A 20 67.57 -9.78 7.62
C PRO A 20 66.84 -8.66 8.39
N GLY A 21 65.65 -9.02 8.89
CA GLY A 21 65.27 -8.80 10.29
C GLY A 21 65.04 -7.38 10.80
N ARG A 22 63.80 -6.88 10.71
CA ARG A 22 63.29 -5.87 11.66
C ARG A 22 61.79 -6.04 11.92
N ASN A 23 61.38 -5.85 13.18
CA ASN A 23 60.00 -5.60 13.65
C ASN A 23 58.87 -6.63 13.46
N ARG A 24 59.16 -7.94 13.38
CA ARG A 24 58.10 -8.98 13.57
C ARG A 24 57.30 -8.88 14.90
N PRO A 25 57.87 -8.58 16.09
CA PRO A 25 57.08 -8.50 17.32
C PRO A 25 56.11 -7.30 17.37
N ALA A 26 56.41 -6.21 16.65
CA ALA A 26 55.55 -5.02 16.64
C ALA A 26 54.20 -5.30 15.95
N PHE A 27 54.20 -6.09 14.87
CA PHE A 27 52.98 -6.46 14.16
C PHE A 27 52.09 -7.40 14.99
N VAL A 28 52.71 -8.39 15.66
CA VAL A 28 51.99 -9.29 16.60
C VAL A 28 51.44 -8.52 17.79
N GLY A 29 52.19 -7.58 18.35
CA GLY A 29 51.71 -6.69 19.42
C GLY A 29 50.50 -5.85 18.99
N GLY A 30 50.52 -5.27 17.79
CA GLY A 30 49.38 -4.52 17.24
C GLY A 30 48.12 -5.38 17.07
N VAL A 31 48.25 -6.60 16.54
CA VAL A 31 47.12 -7.54 16.40
C VAL A 31 46.57 -7.97 17.76
N LEU A 32 47.43 -8.22 18.76
CA LEU A 32 46.98 -8.55 20.11
C LEU A 32 46.26 -7.37 20.79
N VAL A 33 46.75 -6.14 20.66
CA VAL A 33 46.07 -4.94 21.18
C VAL A 33 44.70 -4.77 20.52
N ALA A 34 44.58 -4.98 19.20
CA ALA A 34 43.30 -4.91 18.50
C ALA A 34 42.32 -6.01 18.96
N LEU A 35 42.79 -7.23 19.21
CA LEU A 35 41.96 -8.30 19.76
C LEU A 35 41.52 -8.01 21.21
N PHE A 36 42.41 -7.47 22.05
CA PHE A 36 42.06 -7.11 23.43
C PHE A 36 41.09 -5.91 23.49
N THR A 37 41.19 -4.92 22.61
CA THR A 37 40.19 -3.83 22.57
C THR A 37 38.84 -4.32 22.08
N VAL A 38 38.79 -5.15 21.02
CA VAL A 38 37.53 -5.79 20.58
C VAL A 38 36.92 -6.65 21.69
N TRP A 39 37.71 -7.45 22.40
CA TRP A 39 37.21 -8.30 23.48
C TRP A 39 36.79 -7.52 24.74
N ALA A 40 37.45 -6.40 25.05
CA ALA A 40 37.02 -5.48 26.09
C ALA A 40 35.69 -4.80 25.74
N PHE A 41 35.55 -4.26 24.52
CA PHE A 41 34.28 -3.69 24.05
C PHE A 41 33.16 -4.73 24.02
N TRP A 42 33.46 -5.96 23.57
CA TRP A 42 32.51 -7.07 23.65
C TRP A 42 32.09 -7.35 25.08
N SER A 43 33.01 -7.33 26.06
CA SER A 43 32.71 -7.58 27.47
C SER A 43 31.81 -6.51 28.11
N PHE A 44 31.88 -5.25 27.67
CA PHE A 44 30.93 -4.20 28.10
C PHE A 44 29.56 -4.36 27.42
N MET A 45 29.55 -4.69 26.12
CA MET A 45 28.32 -4.91 25.34
C MET A 45 27.57 -6.19 25.76
N SER A 46 28.29 -7.27 26.09
CA SER A 46 27.76 -8.55 26.56
C SER A 46 27.48 -8.54 28.07
N SER A 47 26.84 -7.47 28.54
CA SER A 47 26.21 -7.43 29.85
C SER A 47 25.02 -8.40 29.84
N ASN A 48 25.27 -9.68 30.17
CA ASN A 48 24.22 -10.69 30.32
C ASN A 48 23.15 -10.17 31.29
N PRO A 49 21.90 -9.90 30.83
CA PRO A 49 20.84 -9.49 31.73
C PRO A 49 20.39 -10.72 32.51
N SER A 50 21.02 -10.96 33.66
CA SER A 50 20.54 -11.93 34.64
C SER A 50 19.21 -11.43 35.20
N PHE A 51 18.14 -11.71 34.47
CA PHE A 51 16.79 -11.27 34.79
C PHE A 51 16.24 -12.12 35.95
N SER A 52 16.77 -11.89 37.15
CA SER A 52 16.20 -12.44 38.37
C SER A 52 14.85 -11.76 38.60
N THR A 53 13.77 -12.40 38.15
CA THR A 53 12.40 -11.89 38.23
C THR A 53 11.93 -11.79 39.69
N LYS A 54 12.37 -10.74 40.39
CA LYS A 54 11.76 -10.30 41.64
C LYS A 54 10.40 -9.70 41.29
N PHE A 55 9.40 -10.56 41.24
CA PHE A 55 8.01 -10.19 41.05
C PHE A 55 7.52 -9.48 42.32
N SER A 56 7.76 -8.16 42.39
CA SER A 56 7.24 -7.31 43.44
C SER A 56 5.73 -7.23 43.29
N SER A 57 4.99 -7.75 44.29
CA SER A 57 3.53 -7.82 44.29
C SER A 57 2.89 -6.43 44.49
N GLY A 58 2.95 -5.59 43.46
CA GLY A 58 2.14 -4.40 43.28
C GLY A 58 0.93 -4.74 42.43
N SER A 59 -0.26 -4.29 42.87
CA SER A 59 -1.59 -4.54 42.29
C SER A 59 -1.62 -4.91 40.79
N GLU A 60 -2.14 -6.10 40.48
CA GLU A 60 -2.48 -6.51 39.13
C GLU A 60 -3.56 -5.59 38.55
N LEU A 61 -3.13 -4.61 37.73
CA LEU A 61 -4.03 -4.00 36.76
C LEU A 61 -4.21 -5.02 35.63
N ASP A 62 -5.33 -5.75 35.65
CA ASP A 62 -5.52 -6.94 34.83
C ASP A 62 -5.75 -6.62 33.34
N CYS A 63 -4.65 -6.34 32.63
CA CYS A 63 -4.62 -6.14 31.19
C CYS A 63 -5.06 -7.38 30.38
N ALA A 64 -5.25 -8.57 30.97
CA ALA A 64 -5.75 -9.72 30.24
C ALA A 64 -7.26 -9.59 29.93
N THR A 65 -8.03 -8.90 30.77
CA THR A 65 -9.49 -8.71 30.55
C THR A 65 -9.84 -7.82 29.38
N ALA A 66 -8.95 -6.92 28.96
CA ALA A 66 -9.14 -6.04 27.80
C ALA A 66 -8.60 -6.61 26.47
N ALA A 67 -7.90 -7.76 26.52
CA ALA A 67 -7.06 -8.24 25.42
C ALA A 67 -7.44 -9.64 24.89
N GLN A 68 -8.74 -9.97 24.87
CA GLN A 68 -9.24 -11.13 24.09
C GLN A 68 -9.21 -10.82 22.60
N GLY A 69 -8.00 -10.81 22.03
CA GLY A 69 -7.77 -10.66 20.59
C GLY A 69 -8.36 -11.80 19.78
N VAL A 70 -8.38 -11.62 18.45
CA VAL A 70 -8.98 -12.56 17.50
C VAL A 70 -8.43 -13.97 17.70
N ASN A 71 -9.31 -14.94 17.96
CA ASN A 71 -8.90 -16.32 18.16
C ASN A 71 -8.63 -17.02 16.82
N LEU A 72 -7.45 -16.75 16.24
CA LEU A 72 -6.92 -17.36 15.01
C LEU A 72 -6.68 -18.88 15.11
N ARG A 73 -7.05 -19.52 16.23
CA ARG A 73 -6.93 -20.98 16.46
C ARG A 73 -8.30 -21.65 16.64
N HIS A 74 -9.40 -20.91 16.53
CA HIS A 74 -10.74 -21.46 16.61
C HIS A 74 -11.31 -21.66 15.20
N ASP A 75 -11.19 -22.89 14.71
CA ASP A 75 -11.88 -23.39 13.52
C ASP A 75 -13.01 -24.32 14.00
N PRO A 76 -14.29 -23.95 13.83
CA PRO A 76 -15.43 -24.71 14.32
C PRO A 76 -15.79 -25.86 13.36
N PRO A 77 -16.23 -27.04 13.86
CA PRO A 77 -16.56 -28.20 13.01
C PRO A 77 -17.91 -28.05 12.26
N ALA A 78 -18.38 -26.82 12.04
CA ALA A 78 -19.58 -26.53 11.28
C ALA A 78 -19.21 -26.31 9.81
N THR A 79 -19.88 -27.00 8.90
CA THR A 79 -19.67 -26.82 7.46
C THR A 79 -19.99 -25.38 7.04
N THR A 80 -19.10 -24.76 6.28
CA THR A 80 -19.24 -23.40 5.76
C THR A 80 -19.19 -23.39 4.23
N PHE A 81 -19.20 -22.20 3.61
CA PHE A 81 -19.02 -22.09 2.16
C PHE A 81 -17.63 -22.57 1.67
N TYR A 82 -16.63 -22.70 2.56
CA TYR A 82 -15.32 -23.25 2.22
C TYR A 82 -15.33 -24.75 1.92
N ASP A 83 -16.34 -25.48 2.43
CA ASP A 83 -16.51 -26.92 2.19
C ASP A 83 -17.15 -27.23 0.82
N ASP A 84 -17.61 -26.22 0.06
CA ASP A 84 -18.16 -26.41 -1.28
C ASP A 84 -17.04 -26.60 -2.31
N PRO A 85 -16.86 -27.79 -2.93
CA PRO A 85 -15.79 -28.03 -3.90
C PRO A 85 -15.96 -27.23 -5.21
N ARG A 86 -17.04 -26.46 -5.35
CA ARG A 86 -17.29 -25.53 -6.47
C ARG A 86 -16.80 -24.11 -6.19
N LEU A 87 -16.46 -23.78 -4.93
CA LEU A 87 -15.93 -22.47 -4.54
C LEU A 87 -14.71 -22.10 -5.38
N SER A 88 -14.57 -20.82 -5.74
CA SER A 88 -13.41 -20.37 -6.49
C SER A 88 -13.04 -18.91 -6.23
N TYR A 89 -11.74 -18.67 -6.14
CA TYR A 89 -11.12 -17.35 -6.06
C TYR A 89 -10.98 -16.67 -7.44
N SER A 90 -11.21 -17.39 -8.56
CA SER A 90 -11.12 -16.81 -9.92
C SER A 90 -12.25 -15.81 -10.20
N ILE A 91 -11.87 -14.68 -10.81
CA ILE A 91 -12.77 -13.64 -11.35
C ILE A 91 -13.76 -14.20 -12.40
N GLU A 92 -13.42 -15.30 -13.08
CA GLU A 92 -14.24 -15.92 -14.13
C GLU A 92 -15.43 -16.75 -13.60
N LYS A 93 -15.51 -16.97 -12.28
CA LYS A 93 -16.57 -17.75 -11.64
C LYS A 93 -17.37 -16.85 -10.69
N PRO A 94 -18.62 -16.48 -11.02
CA PRO A 94 -19.46 -15.72 -10.12
C PRO A 94 -19.75 -16.47 -8.82
N ILE A 95 -19.84 -15.75 -7.70
CA ILE A 95 -20.37 -16.26 -6.44
C ILE A 95 -21.74 -15.60 -6.22
N ARG A 96 -22.69 -16.40 -5.76
CA ARG A 96 -24.04 -15.98 -5.39
C ARG A 96 -24.23 -16.16 -3.88
N ASP A 97 -25.20 -15.43 -3.34
CA ASP A 97 -25.61 -15.49 -1.93
C ASP A 97 -24.47 -15.17 -0.94
N TRP A 98 -23.51 -14.35 -1.36
CA TRP A 98 -22.29 -14.06 -0.60
C TRP A 98 -22.56 -13.41 0.77
N ASP A 99 -23.55 -12.51 0.83
CA ASP A 99 -23.96 -11.85 2.08
C ASP A 99 -24.60 -12.82 3.09
N GLU A 100 -25.15 -13.95 2.62
CA GLU A 100 -25.61 -15.03 3.49
C GLU A 100 -24.44 -15.91 3.93
N LYS A 101 -23.55 -16.29 3.01
CA LYS A 101 -22.35 -17.11 3.28
C LYS A 101 -21.39 -16.45 4.28
N ARG A 102 -21.14 -15.13 4.15
CA ARG A 102 -20.39 -14.34 5.15
C ARG A 102 -21.09 -14.34 6.51
N ARG A 103 -22.40 -14.14 6.53
CA ARG A 103 -23.21 -14.06 7.78
C ARG A 103 -23.28 -15.41 8.50
N GLU A 104 -23.34 -16.51 7.77
CA GLU A 104 -23.23 -17.87 8.28
C GLU A 104 -21.85 -18.11 8.88
N TRP A 105 -20.78 -17.85 8.12
CA TRP A 105 -19.41 -18.00 8.62
C TRP A 105 -19.16 -17.15 9.89
N LEU A 106 -19.59 -15.88 9.91
CA LEU A 106 -19.45 -14.99 11.07
C LEU A 106 -20.22 -15.46 12.32
N ARG A 107 -21.34 -16.17 12.17
CA ARG A 107 -22.05 -16.79 13.32
C ARG A 107 -21.25 -17.92 13.95
N HIS A 108 -20.47 -18.65 13.15
CA HIS A 108 -19.58 -19.70 13.62
C HIS A 108 -18.24 -19.14 14.18
N HIS A 109 -17.87 -17.90 13.83
CA HIS A 109 -16.61 -17.25 14.20
C HIS A 109 -16.82 -15.97 15.05
N PRO A 110 -17.41 -16.06 16.26
CA PRO A 110 -17.80 -14.88 17.05
C PRO A 110 -16.61 -14.00 17.50
N SER A 111 -15.41 -14.57 17.61
CA SER A 111 -14.16 -13.82 17.87
C SER A 111 -13.79 -12.83 16.77
N PHE A 112 -14.28 -13.04 15.55
CA PHE A 112 -14.12 -12.12 14.42
C PHE A 112 -15.27 -11.11 14.35
N ALA A 113 -16.48 -11.52 14.76
CA ALA A 113 -17.70 -10.71 14.74
C ALA A 113 -17.73 -9.50 15.71
N ALA A 114 -16.86 -9.48 16.72
CA ALA A 114 -16.61 -8.39 17.68
C ALA A 114 -17.83 -7.88 18.48
N ALA A 115 -17.76 -8.03 19.82
CA ALA A 115 -18.90 -7.89 20.74
C ALA A 115 -19.69 -6.56 20.64
N ASP A 116 -19.01 -5.45 20.34
CA ASP A 116 -19.57 -4.09 20.43
C ASP A 116 -20.04 -3.53 19.06
N GLY A 117 -20.21 -4.39 18.06
CA GLY A 117 -20.58 -4.00 16.68
C GLY A 117 -19.39 -3.67 15.77
N GLY A 118 -18.16 -3.80 16.28
CA GLY A 118 -16.91 -3.41 15.59
C GLY A 118 -16.56 -4.19 14.32
N ALA A 119 -17.24 -5.30 13.99
CA ALA A 119 -17.00 -6.01 12.73
C ALA A 119 -17.33 -5.16 11.48
N GLY A 120 -18.23 -4.17 11.59
CA GLY A 120 -18.58 -3.26 10.49
C GLY A 120 -17.43 -2.36 10.01
N ASP A 121 -16.35 -2.26 10.79
CA ASP A 121 -15.20 -1.39 10.54
C ASP A 121 -13.89 -2.18 10.31
N ARG A 122 -13.94 -3.51 10.17
CA ARG A 122 -12.75 -4.33 9.85
C ARG A 122 -12.24 -4.02 8.44
N ILE A 123 -10.98 -3.57 8.33
CA ILE A 123 -10.30 -3.32 7.06
C ILE A 123 -9.14 -4.30 6.87
N LEU A 124 -9.09 -4.92 5.68
CA LEU A 124 -7.90 -5.57 5.15
C LEU A 124 -7.29 -4.68 4.05
N LEU A 125 -6.08 -4.18 4.25
CA LEU A 125 -5.33 -3.48 3.21
C LEU A 125 -4.71 -4.50 2.24
N VAL A 126 -4.95 -4.32 0.95
CA VAL A 126 -4.41 -5.15 -0.13
C VAL A 126 -3.52 -4.28 -1.02
N THR A 127 -2.27 -4.68 -1.16
CA THR A 127 -1.25 -4.03 -2.01
C THR A 127 -0.56 -5.13 -2.82
N GLY A 128 0.12 -4.77 -3.92
CA GLY A 128 0.91 -5.78 -4.64
C GLY A 128 1.85 -5.25 -5.72
N SER A 129 2.73 -6.14 -6.15
CA SER A 129 3.67 -5.94 -7.26
C SER A 129 3.69 -7.16 -8.18
N GLN A 130 4.41 -7.05 -9.29
CA GLN A 130 4.77 -8.20 -10.11
C GLN A 130 5.60 -9.24 -9.32
N SER A 131 5.61 -10.48 -9.79
CA SER A 131 6.30 -11.62 -9.16
C SER A 131 7.81 -11.66 -9.39
N THR A 132 8.29 -10.95 -10.42
CA THR A 132 9.70 -10.86 -10.81
C THR A 132 10.36 -9.59 -10.26
N PRO A 133 11.70 -9.55 -10.10
CA PRO A 133 12.41 -8.30 -9.81
C PRO A 133 12.07 -7.18 -10.79
N CYS A 134 12.15 -5.93 -10.35
CA CYS A 134 12.01 -4.76 -11.20
C CYS A 134 13.10 -4.73 -12.28
N ARG A 135 12.78 -4.17 -13.46
CA ARG A 135 13.77 -3.96 -14.54
C ARG A 135 14.88 -3.02 -14.12
N ASN A 136 14.52 -1.95 -13.40
CA ASN A 136 15.45 -1.08 -12.71
C ASN A 136 15.57 -1.55 -11.24
N PRO A 137 16.76 -1.96 -10.75
CA PRO A 137 16.94 -2.48 -9.39
C PRO A 137 16.59 -1.51 -8.25
N ILE A 138 16.46 -0.21 -8.53
CA ILE A 138 15.95 0.77 -7.57
C ILE A 138 14.46 0.54 -7.26
N GLY A 139 13.71 -0.04 -8.21
CA GLY A 139 12.28 -0.35 -8.07
C GLY A 139 11.98 -1.28 -6.89
N ASP A 140 12.70 -2.39 -6.74
CA ASP A 140 12.49 -3.33 -5.63
C ASP A 140 12.78 -2.68 -4.26
N HIS A 141 13.72 -1.73 -4.20
CA HIS A 141 14.01 -0.94 -2.99
C HIS A 141 12.94 0.12 -2.69
N LEU A 142 12.27 0.66 -3.72
CA LEU A 142 11.08 1.50 -3.54
C LEU A 142 9.88 0.67 -3.09
N LEU A 143 9.60 -0.47 -3.72
CA LEU A 143 8.55 -1.42 -3.31
C LEU A 143 8.69 -1.83 -1.84
N LEU A 144 9.90 -2.16 -1.40
CA LEU A 144 10.22 -2.47 0.00
C LEU A 144 9.89 -1.30 0.95
N ARG A 145 10.22 -0.06 0.56
CA ARG A 145 9.95 1.15 1.36
C ARG A 145 8.45 1.46 1.45
N PHE A 146 7.73 1.38 0.34
CA PHE A 146 6.28 1.61 0.33
C PHE A 146 5.52 0.52 1.07
N PHE A 147 5.94 -0.75 0.97
CA PHE A 147 5.35 -1.81 1.78
C PHE A 147 5.61 -1.58 3.28
N LYS A 148 6.84 -1.21 3.68
CA LYS A 148 7.14 -0.89 5.09
C LYS A 148 6.29 0.26 5.63
N ASN A 149 6.06 1.31 4.83
CA ASN A 149 5.16 2.40 5.16
C ASN A 149 3.70 1.93 5.35
N LYS A 150 3.16 1.14 4.41
CA LYS A 150 1.82 0.51 4.52
C LYS A 150 1.70 -0.36 5.79
N VAL A 151 2.72 -1.16 6.10
CA VAL A 151 2.79 -2.01 7.32
C VAL A 151 2.83 -1.17 8.60
N ASP A 152 3.56 -0.06 8.63
CA ASP A 152 3.60 0.84 9.79
C ASP A 152 2.24 1.49 10.04
N TYR A 153 1.57 1.97 9.00
CA TYR A 153 0.23 2.54 9.08
C TYR A 153 -0.81 1.51 9.56
N CYS A 154 -0.83 0.32 8.97
CA CYS A 154 -1.75 -0.76 9.39
C CYS A 154 -1.54 -1.16 10.86
N ARG A 155 -0.28 -1.22 11.33
CA ARG A 155 0.04 -1.51 12.74
C ARG A 155 -0.46 -0.42 13.69
N ILE A 156 -0.44 0.85 13.29
CA ILE A 156 -0.94 1.97 14.12
C ILE A 156 -2.46 1.91 14.24
N HIS A 157 -3.16 1.67 13.13
CA HIS A 157 -4.63 1.76 13.08
C HIS A 157 -5.38 0.44 13.41
N GLY A 158 -4.66 -0.67 13.52
CA GLY A 158 -5.22 -1.98 13.82
C GLY A 158 -5.84 -2.68 12.60
N TYR A 159 -5.26 -2.48 11.42
CA TYR A 159 -5.70 -3.11 10.17
C TYR A 159 -4.84 -4.32 9.81
N ASP A 160 -5.44 -5.32 9.20
CA ASP A 160 -4.72 -6.43 8.58
C ASP A 160 -4.14 -5.99 7.22
N ILE A 161 -3.07 -6.64 6.75
CA ILE A 161 -2.42 -6.32 5.48
C ILE A 161 -2.01 -7.57 4.69
N PHE A 162 -2.38 -7.60 3.41
CA PHE A 162 -2.01 -8.63 2.44
C PHE A 162 -1.15 -8.03 1.31
N TYR A 163 -0.01 -8.65 1.03
CA TYR A 163 0.86 -8.28 -0.09
C TYR A 163 0.76 -9.35 -1.19
N ASN A 164 0.14 -9.02 -2.31
CA ASN A 164 0.11 -9.90 -3.47
C ASN A 164 1.38 -9.74 -4.31
N ASN A 165 2.11 -10.83 -4.54
CA ASN A 165 3.19 -10.91 -5.53
C ASN A 165 2.92 -11.98 -6.60
N VAL A 166 1.65 -12.37 -6.81
CA VAL A 166 1.24 -13.43 -7.75
C VAL A 166 0.25 -12.88 -8.79
N LEU A 167 0.47 -13.24 -10.06
CA LEU A 167 -0.49 -12.98 -11.13
C LEU A 167 -1.64 -14.00 -11.06
N LEU A 168 -2.73 -13.66 -10.36
CA LEU A 168 -3.85 -14.57 -10.12
C LEU A 168 -4.74 -14.85 -11.35
N HIS A 169 -4.59 -14.09 -12.43
CA HIS A 169 -5.25 -14.38 -13.71
C HIS A 169 -4.26 -14.14 -14.88
N PRO A 170 -3.99 -15.14 -15.74
CA PRO A 170 -2.84 -15.13 -16.68
C PRO A 170 -2.94 -14.14 -17.85
N LYS A 171 -4.00 -13.33 -17.92
CA LYS A 171 -4.16 -12.23 -18.88
C LYS A 171 -4.30 -10.85 -18.23
N MET A 172 -4.62 -10.77 -16.93
CA MET A 172 -4.91 -9.50 -16.25
C MET A 172 -3.63 -8.95 -15.62
N HIS A 173 -2.76 -8.41 -16.47
CA HIS A 173 -1.50 -7.80 -16.06
C HIS A 173 -1.68 -6.35 -15.57
N THR A 174 -0.58 -5.74 -15.12
CA THR A 174 -0.47 -4.31 -14.76
C THR A 174 -1.65 -3.82 -13.91
N TYR A 175 -2.36 -2.78 -14.34
CA TYR A 175 -3.49 -2.18 -13.63
C TYR A 175 -4.68 -3.13 -13.46
N TRP A 176 -4.88 -4.11 -14.36
CA TRP A 176 -5.95 -5.10 -14.20
C TRP A 176 -5.66 -6.18 -13.15
N ALA A 177 -4.40 -6.35 -12.72
CA ALA A 177 -4.00 -7.39 -11.76
C ALA A 177 -4.62 -7.20 -10.36
N LYS A 178 -5.03 -5.98 -10.01
CA LYS A 178 -5.69 -5.67 -8.74
C LYS A 178 -7.08 -6.31 -8.61
N ILE A 179 -7.84 -6.45 -9.69
CA ILE A 179 -9.23 -6.94 -9.63
C ILE A 179 -9.33 -8.42 -9.19
N PRO A 180 -8.54 -9.37 -9.75
CA PRO A 180 -8.44 -10.72 -9.19
C PRO A 180 -7.93 -10.76 -7.74
N ALA A 181 -6.98 -9.89 -7.36
CA ALA A 181 -6.41 -9.85 -6.01
C ALA A 181 -7.44 -9.39 -4.95
N VAL A 182 -8.17 -8.31 -5.23
CA VAL A 182 -9.25 -7.81 -4.37
C VAL A 182 -10.39 -8.83 -4.25
N ARG A 183 -10.80 -9.48 -5.36
CA ARG A 183 -11.81 -10.55 -5.30
C ARG A 183 -11.32 -11.76 -4.51
N ALA A 184 -10.06 -12.18 -4.67
CA ALA A 184 -9.51 -13.28 -3.89
C ALA A 184 -9.47 -12.93 -2.39
N ALA A 185 -9.05 -11.71 -2.04
CA ALA A 185 -9.04 -11.21 -0.67
C ALA A 185 -10.46 -11.14 -0.05
N MET A 186 -11.47 -10.64 -0.78
CA MET A 186 -12.87 -10.65 -0.33
C MET A 186 -13.33 -12.05 0.06
N VAL A 187 -13.04 -13.07 -0.77
CA VAL A 187 -13.49 -14.45 -0.54
C VAL A 187 -12.69 -15.15 0.56
N ALA A 188 -11.39 -14.84 0.70
CA ALA A 188 -10.51 -15.41 1.73
C ALA A 188 -10.71 -14.79 3.12
N HIS A 189 -11.23 -13.55 3.19
CA HIS A 189 -11.39 -12.78 4.41
C HIS A 189 -12.85 -12.37 4.65
N PRO A 190 -13.79 -13.32 4.89
CA PRO A 190 -15.18 -13.02 5.21
C PRO A 190 -15.36 -12.16 6.46
N GLU A 191 -14.39 -12.13 7.37
CA GLU A 191 -14.32 -11.23 8.52
C GLU A 191 -14.13 -9.76 8.15
N ALA A 192 -13.44 -9.46 7.05
CA ALA A 192 -13.19 -8.09 6.63
C ALA A 192 -14.47 -7.52 6.04
N GLU A 193 -14.92 -6.37 6.56
CA GLU A 193 -16.07 -5.66 6.00
C GLU A 193 -15.65 -4.72 4.87
N TRP A 194 -14.41 -4.23 4.92
CA TRP A 194 -13.77 -3.47 3.84
C TRP A 194 -12.49 -4.14 3.37
N ILE A 195 -12.39 -4.36 2.06
CA ILE A 195 -11.11 -4.61 1.39
C ILE A 195 -10.64 -3.27 0.83
N TRP A 196 -9.40 -2.91 1.11
CA TRP A 196 -8.84 -1.62 0.75
C TRP A 196 -7.65 -1.80 -0.18
N TRP A 197 -7.86 -1.56 -1.46
CA TRP A 197 -6.77 -1.59 -2.44
C TRP A 197 -5.92 -0.32 -2.33
N VAL A 198 -4.60 -0.49 -2.35
CA VAL A 198 -3.60 0.58 -2.39
C VAL A 198 -2.45 0.14 -3.31
N ASP A 199 -2.31 0.81 -4.47
CA ASP A 199 -1.24 0.55 -5.46
C ASP A 199 0.16 0.68 -4.81
N SER A 200 1.13 -0.07 -5.32
CA SER A 200 2.39 -0.32 -4.60
C SER A 200 3.27 0.91 -4.43
N ASP A 201 3.18 1.89 -5.33
CA ASP A 201 3.88 3.18 -5.27
C ASP A 201 3.14 4.26 -4.45
N ALA A 202 1.88 4.05 -4.05
CA ALA A 202 1.18 4.95 -3.13
C ALA A 202 1.71 4.82 -1.69
N ALA A 203 1.94 5.94 -1.00
CA ALA A 203 2.46 5.95 0.38
C ALA A 203 1.60 6.79 1.34
N PHE A 204 1.46 6.33 2.59
CA PHE A 204 0.87 7.10 3.67
C PHE A 204 1.79 8.21 4.14
N THR A 205 1.19 9.38 4.41
CA THR A 205 1.91 10.61 4.76
C THR A 205 1.37 11.25 6.04
N ASP A 206 0.05 11.44 6.16
CA ASP A 206 -0.60 11.56 7.47
C ASP A 206 -0.80 10.15 8.08
N MET A 207 0.01 9.83 9.10
CA MET A 207 -0.03 8.53 9.78
C MET A 207 -1.05 8.48 10.93
N ASP A 208 -1.57 9.64 11.37
CA ASP A 208 -2.51 9.77 12.49
C ASP A 208 -3.98 9.79 12.00
N PHE A 209 -4.22 10.23 10.76
CA PHE A 209 -5.53 10.22 10.13
C PHE A 209 -6.12 8.80 10.05
N LYS A 210 -7.36 8.66 10.53
CA LYS A 210 -8.15 7.43 10.41
C LYS A 210 -9.34 7.63 9.48
N LEU A 211 -9.60 6.62 8.64
CA LEU A 211 -10.71 6.60 7.69
C LEU A 211 -12.07 6.86 8.36
N PRO A 212 -12.89 7.83 7.86
CA PRO A 212 -14.17 8.17 8.45
C PRO A 212 -15.29 7.19 8.02
N LEU A 213 -15.13 5.89 8.29
CA LEU A 213 -16.00 4.81 7.77
C LEU A 213 -17.52 5.04 7.96
N HIS A 214 -17.92 5.73 9.03
CA HIS A 214 -19.30 6.16 9.29
C HIS A 214 -19.94 6.98 8.15
N ARG A 215 -19.13 7.69 7.34
CA ARG A 215 -19.51 8.41 6.12
C ARG A 215 -19.93 7.45 5.00
N TYR A 216 -19.23 6.33 4.90
CA TYR A 216 -19.38 5.34 3.83
C TYR A 216 -20.38 4.22 4.16
N LYS A 217 -21.06 4.28 5.32
CA LYS A 217 -22.00 3.26 5.81
C LYS A 217 -23.11 2.84 4.84
N ASN A 218 -23.55 3.74 3.95
CA ASN A 218 -24.59 3.47 2.95
C ASN A 218 -24.03 3.00 1.59
N HIS A 219 -22.71 3.08 1.41
CA HIS A 219 -21.97 2.85 0.16
C HIS A 219 -21.16 1.55 0.23
N ASN A 220 -20.78 1.04 -0.95
CA ASN A 220 -20.04 -0.21 -1.10
C ASN A 220 -18.72 -0.04 -1.85
N LEU A 221 -18.49 1.08 -2.55
CA LEU A 221 -17.20 1.47 -3.12
C LEU A 221 -16.91 2.93 -2.72
N VAL A 222 -15.65 3.25 -2.41
CA VAL A 222 -15.16 4.62 -2.17
C VAL A 222 -13.89 4.82 -2.98
N VAL A 223 -13.86 5.87 -3.80
CA VAL A 223 -12.74 6.24 -4.69
C VAL A 223 -12.45 7.73 -4.56
N HIS A 224 -11.21 8.16 -4.80
CA HIS A 224 -10.90 9.59 -4.86
C HIS A 224 -11.37 10.18 -6.19
N GLY A 225 -11.83 11.43 -6.20
CA GLY A 225 -12.07 12.17 -7.45
C GLY A 225 -12.99 13.36 -7.31
N TRP A 226 -13.38 13.92 -8.45
CA TRP A 226 -14.13 15.18 -8.53
C TRP A 226 -15.38 15.02 -9.39
N THR A 227 -16.56 15.14 -8.76
CA THR A 227 -17.87 14.95 -9.40
C THR A 227 -18.07 15.81 -10.65
N LYS A 228 -17.54 17.04 -10.67
CA LYS A 228 -17.53 17.92 -11.85
C LYS A 228 -16.73 17.31 -13.01
N MET A 229 -15.51 16.85 -12.75
CA MET A 229 -14.65 16.23 -13.76
C MET A 229 -15.26 14.93 -14.30
N ILE A 230 -16.00 14.18 -13.48
CA ILE A 230 -16.75 12.99 -13.90
C ILE A 230 -17.90 13.41 -14.84
N TYR A 231 -18.88 14.16 -14.33
CA TYR A 231 -20.18 14.29 -14.99
C TYR A 231 -20.25 15.40 -16.06
N GLU A 232 -19.49 16.49 -15.91
CA GLU A 232 -19.46 17.60 -16.88
C GLU A 232 -18.37 17.38 -17.92
N GLU A 233 -17.12 17.23 -17.45
CA GLU A 233 -15.92 17.23 -18.29
C GLU A 233 -15.62 15.85 -18.89
N LYS A 234 -16.04 14.78 -18.21
CA LYS A 234 -15.84 13.36 -18.58
C LYS A 234 -14.37 13.00 -18.73
N SER A 235 -13.55 13.50 -17.81
CA SER A 235 -12.11 13.28 -17.80
C SER A 235 -11.76 11.85 -17.37
N TRP A 236 -10.79 11.22 -18.04
CA TRP A 236 -10.26 9.91 -17.62
C TRP A 236 -9.45 9.96 -16.30
N VAL A 237 -9.03 11.14 -15.85
CA VAL A 237 -8.42 11.39 -14.52
C VAL A 237 -9.40 12.00 -13.52
N SER A 238 -10.71 11.93 -13.79
CA SER A 238 -11.74 12.45 -12.88
C SER A 238 -11.90 11.66 -11.57
N ILE A 239 -11.38 10.44 -11.52
CA ILE A 239 -11.21 9.60 -10.33
C ILE A 239 -9.85 8.90 -10.38
N ASN A 240 -9.34 8.46 -9.23
CA ASN A 240 -8.18 7.56 -9.14
C ASN A 240 -8.62 6.13 -8.79
N ALA A 241 -8.07 5.12 -9.49
CA ALA A 241 -8.35 3.70 -9.24
C ALA A 241 -7.19 2.90 -8.59
N GLY A 242 -6.11 3.59 -8.21
CA GLY A 242 -4.99 3.05 -7.43
C GLY A 242 -5.23 3.02 -5.92
N VAL A 243 -6.17 3.82 -5.39
CA VAL A 243 -6.61 3.71 -3.99
C VAL A 243 -8.13 3.66 -3.91
N PHE A 244 -8.69 2.55 -3.39
CA PHE A 244 -10.13 2.40 -3.20
C PHE A 244 -10.52 1.46 -2.06
N LEU A 245 -11.60 1.79 -1.35
CA LEU A 245 -12.27 0.92 -0.37
C LEU A 245 -13.46 0.23 -1.04
N ILE A 246 -13.52 -1.09 -0.99
CA ILE A 246 -14.68 -1.87 -1.45
C ILE A 246 -15.22 -2.76 -0.33
N ARG A 247 -16.53 -2.69 -0.08
CA ARG A 247 -17.22 -3.45 0.96
C ARG A 247 -17.27 -4.93 0.58
N ASN A 248 -17.04 -5.84 1.53
CA ASN A 248 -17.08 -7.28 1.28
C ASN A 248 -18.52 -7.82 1.17
N CYS A 249 -19.24 -7.49 0.10
CA CYS A 249 -20.65 -7.85 -0.09
C CYS A 249 -20.95 -8.37 -1.50
N GLN A 250 -22.13 -9.00 -1.67
CA GLN A 250 -22.58 -9.56 -2.95
C GLN A 250 -22.56 -8.52 -4.07
N TRP A 251 -23.06 -7.30 -3.79
CA TRP A 251 -23.01 -6.16 -4.73
C TRP A 251 -21.60 -5.89 -5.25
N SER A 252 -20.57 -6.02 -4.41
CA SER A 252 -19.18 -5.75 -4.79
C SER A 252 -18.57 -6.87 -5.64
N LEU A 253 -18.97 -8.13 -5.42
CA LEU A 253 -18.60 -9.24 -6.30
C LEU A 253 -19.23 -9.06 -7.69
N ASP A 254 -20.52 -8.69 -7.73
CA ASP A 254 -21.25 -8.39 -8.98
C ASP A 254 -20.69 -7.16 -9.70
N PHE A 255 -20.29 -6.12 -8.96
CA PHE A 255 -19.66 -4.93 -9.50
C PHE A 255 -18.29 -5.25 -10.11
N MET A 256 -17.45 -6.04 -9.42
CA MET A 256 -16.16 -6.47 -9.96
C MET A 256 -16.29 -7.39 -11.17
N GLU A 257 -17.32 -8.24 -11.26
CA GLU A 257 -17.60 -9.04 -12.46
C GLU A 257 -17.82 -8.13 -13.68
N VAL A 258 -18.61 -7.07 -13.53
CA VAL A 258 -18.88 -6.09 -14.60
C VAL A 258 -17.68 -5.17 -14.87
N TRP A 259 -16.95 -4.71 -13.86
CA TRP A 259 -15.74 -3.92 -14.05
C TRP A 259 -14.64 -4.72 -14.76
N ALA A 260 -14.41 -5.97 -14.33
CA ALA A 260 -13.51 -6.90 -15.00
C ALA A 260 -13.96 -7.23 -16.43
N SER A 261 -15.25 -7.11 -16.79
CA SER A 261 -15.73 -7.37 -18.15
C SER A 261 -15.14 -6.43 -19.23
N MET A 262 -14.45 -5.36 -18.80
CA MET A 262 -13.70 -4.44 -19.66
C MET A 262 -12.21 -4.82 -19.81
N GLY A 263 -11.75 -5.85 -19.10
CA GLY A 263 -10.35 -6.26 -19.02
C GLY A 263 -9.87 -7.24 -20.11
N PRO A 264 -8.54 -7.46 -20.17
CA PRO A 264 -7.84 -8.20 -21.24
C PRO A 264 -8.12 -9.71 -21.24
N GLN A 265 -8.80 -10.23 -20.23
CA GLN A 265 -9.28 -11.61 -20.24
C GLN A 265 -10.45 -11.83 -21.20
N THR A 266 -11.20 -10.77 -21.51
CA THR A 266 -12.40 -10.81 -22.35
C THR A 266 -12.08 -10.66 -23.85
N PRO A 267 -12.93 -11.20 -24.75
CA PRO A 267 -12.78 -11.00 -26.19
C PRO A 267 -13.16 -9.57 -26.67
N ASN A 268 -13.57 -8.68 -25.77
CA ASN A 268 -14.02 -7.32 -26.10
C ASN A 268 -12.99 -6.24 -25.72
N TYR A 269 -11.79 -6.59 -25.25
CA TYR A 269 -10.81 -5.64 -24.69
C TYR A 269 -10.51 -4.43 -25.60
N ASP A 270 -10.12 -4.68 -26.85
CA ASP A 270 -9.79 -3.61 -27.81
C ASP A 270 -11.00 -2.72 -28.12
N LYS A 271 -12.19 -3.32 -28.14
CA LYS A 271 -13.47 -2.61 -28.30
C LYS A 271 -13.80 -1.76 -27.07
N TRP A 272 -13.46 -2.22 -25.87
CA TRP A 272 -13.60 -1.42 -24.65
C TRP A 272 -12.66 -0.23 -24.62
N GLY A 273 -11.42 -0.35 -25.11
CA GLY A 273 -10.53 0.79 -25.30
C GLY A 273 -11.13 1.87 -26.22
N GLN A 274 -11.71 1.44 -27.35
CA GLN A 274 -12.45 2.33 -28.27
C GLN A 274 -13.68 2.98 -27.61
N ILE A 275 -14.47 2.21 -26.84
CA ILE A 275 -15.65 2.71 -26.11
C ILE A 275 -15.25 3.71 -25.01
N GLN A 276 -14.18 3.45 -24.26
CA GLN A 276 -13.67 4.37 -23.25
C GLN A 276 -13.16 5.67 -23.90
N ARG A 277 -12.35 5.60 -24.96
CA ARG A 277 -11.90 6.80 -25.71
C ARG A 277 -13.03 7.64 -26.29
N SER A 278 -14.10 7.01 -26.79
CA SER A 278 -15.29 7.73 -27.28
C SER A 278 -16.20 8.27 -26.17
N THR A 279 -15.99 7.84 -24.92
CA THR A 279 -16.71 8.32 -23.73
C THR A 279 -15.95 9.41 -22.98
N LEU A 280 -14.61 9.33 -23.00
CA LEU A 280 -13.66 10.13 -22.23
C LEU A 280 -12.72 10.88 -23.19
N PRO A 281 -13.04 12.14 -23.59
CA PRO A 281 -12.38 12.81 -24.73
C PRO A 281 -10.89 13.09 -24.55
N ASP A 282 -10.39 13.07 -23.31
CA ASP A 282 -9.01 13.34 -22.91
C ASP A 282 -8.18 12.06 -22.66
N LYS A 283 -8.79 10.86 -22.84
CA LYS A 283 -8.13 9.57 -22.57
C LYS A 283 -6.92 9.34 -23.48
N LEU A 284 -5.73 9.47 -22.89
CA LEU A 284 -4.45 9.36 -23.59
C LEU A 284 -4.28 7.99 -24.25
N PHE A 285 -4.38 6.90 -23.46
CA PHE A 285 -4.07 5.55 -23.89
C PHE A 285 -5.19 4.90 -24.71
N PRO A 286 -4.89 4.17 -25.80
CA PRO A 286 -5.90 3.55 -26.65
C PRO A 286 -6.49 2.23 -26.10
N GLU A 287 -5.80 1.54 -25.20
CA GLU A 287 -6.23 0.30 -24.55
C GLU A 287 -7.37 0.53 -23.55
N SER A 288 -7.97 -0.55 -23.03
CA SER A 288 -8.94 -0.47 -21.93
C SER A 288 -8.22 -0.53 -20.58
N ASP A 289 -8.40 0.49 -19.74
CA ASP A 289 -7.82 0.53 -18.38
C ASP A 289 -8.91 0.50 -17.27
N ASP A 290 -8.48 0.14 -16.06
CA ASP A 290 -9.34 -0.04 -14.89
C ASP A 290 -10.01 1.29 -14.49
N GLN A 291 -9.24 2.36 -14.39
CA GLN A 291 -9.71 3.70 -14.05
C GLN A 291 -10.76 4.21 -15.04
N SER A 292 -10.47 4.16 -16.34
CA SER A 292 -11.40 4.58 -17.40
C SER A 292 -12.64 3.69 -17.47
N GLY A 293 -12.52 2.41 -17.13
CA GLY A 293 -13.67 1.51 -16.98
C GLY A 293 -14.59 1.90 -15.83
N LEU A 294 -14.01 2.33 -14.70
CA LEU A 294 -14.76 2.82 -13.55
C LEU A 294 -15.42 4.18 -13.81
N VAL A 295 -14.75 5.13 -14.49
CA VAL A 295 -15.38 6.38 -14.95
C VAL A 295 -16.51 6.08 -15.95
N TYR A 296 -16.32 5.12 -16.87
CA TYR A 296 -17.37 4.67 -17.78
C TYR A 296 -18.60 4.15 -17.01
N LEU A 297 -18.42 3.31 -15.99
CA LEU A 297 -19.54 2.80 -15.17
C LEU A 297 -20.28 3.93 -14.45
N LEU A 298 -19.55 4.89 -13.87
CA LEU A 298 -20.13 6.10 -13.25
C LEU A 298 -20.90 6.98 -14.25
N LEU A 299 -20.52 6.98 -15.54
CA LEU A 299 -21.17 7.75 -16.60
C LEU A 299 -22.32 7.04 -17.33
N LYS A 300 -22.31 5.70 -17.39
CA LYS A 300 -23.18 4.90 -18.29
C LYS A 300 -24.05 3.88 -17.58
N GLU A 301 -23.66 3.42 -16.39
CA GLU A 301 -24.44 2.52 -15.53
C GLU A 301 -24.76 3.18 -14.16
N LYS A 302 -24.82 4.52 -14.12
CA LYS A 302 -25.06 5.30 -12.90
C LYS A 302 -26.32 4.86 -12.14
N GLU A 303 -27.41 4.62 -12.84
CA GLU A 303 -28.70 4.18 -12.27
C GLU A 303 -28.64 2.80 -11.58
N LYS A 304 -27.60 2.02 -11.87
CA LYS A 304 -27.41 0.65 -11.38
C LYS A 304 -26.34 0.54 -10.30
N TRP A 305 -25.30 1.38 -10.38
CA TRP A 305 -24.15 1.31 -9.46
C TRP A 305 -23.87 2.60 -8.68
N GLY A 306 -24.23 3.78 -9.22
CA GLY A 306 -23.81 5.08 -8.72
C GLY A 306 -24.20 5.35 -7.27
N ASP A 307 -25.41 4.96 -6.88
CA ASP A 307 -25.95 5.11 -5.50
C ASP A 307 -25.15 4.31 -4.43
N LYS A 308 -24.19 3.48 -4.85
CA LYS A 308 -23.30 2.70 -3.98
C LYS A 308 -21.83 3.05 -4.14
N ILE A 309 -21.47 4.00 -5.01
CA ILE A 309 -20.11 4.49 -5.19
C ILE A 309 -20.00 5.91 -4.60
N TYR A 310 -19.20 6.06 -3.55
CA TYR A 310 -18.86 7.36 -2.99
C TYR A 310 -17.61 7.92 -3.69
N VAL A 311 -17.69 9.16 -4.14
CA VAL A 311 -16.56 9.91 -4.69
C VAL A 311 -16.06 10.85 -3.60
N GLU A 312 -14.93 10.51 -2.98
CA GLU A 312 -14.34 11.26 -1.87
C GLU A 312 -13.41 12.37 -2.40
N GLY A 313 -13.61 13.58 -1.89
CA GLY A 313 -12.89 14.78 -2.31
C GLY A 313 -12.69 15.81 -1.20
N GLU A 314 -13.09 15.54 0.05
CA GLU A 314 -12.83 16.43 1.19
C GLU A 314 -11.40 16.28 1.75
N TYR A 315 -10.72 15.18 1.44
CA TYR A 315 -9.31 14.94 1.77
C TYR A 315 -8.64 14.13 0.65
N TYR A 316 -7.31 14.08 0.67
CA TYR A 316 -6.52 13.32 -0.30
C TYR A 316 -6.54 11.81 0.02
N PHE A 317 -7.70 11.19 -0.22
CA PHE A 317 -7.87 9.73 -0.17
C PHE A 317 -6.92 9.05 -1.17
N GLU A 318 -6.74 9.66 -2.34
CA GLU A 318 -5.51 9.65 -3.13
C GLU A 318 -5.05 11.11 -3.30
N GLY A 319 -3.81 11.37 -3.72
CA GLY A 319 -3.32 12.72 -3.97
C GLY A 319 -2.13 12.76 -4.92
N TYR A 320 -2.27 13.50 -6.02
CA TYR A 320 -1.26 13.53 -7.07
C TYR A 320 0.05 14.22 -6.60
N TRP A 321 1.15 13.48 -6.65
CA TRP A 321 2.40 13.85 -5.97
C TRP A 321 3.01 15.19 -6.39
N LEU A 322 2.81 15.64 -7.63
CA LEU A 322 3.34 16.93 -8.11
C LEU A 322 2.71 18.13 -7.42
N GLU A 323 1.42 18.06 -7.09
CA GLU A 323 0.72 19.12 -6.35
C GLU A 323 1.16 19.17 -4.88
N ILE A 324 1.50 18.00 -4.33
CA ILE A 324 1.74 17.80 -2.90
C ILE A 324 3.19 18.02 -2.51
N VAL A 325 4.17 17.50 -3.27
CA VAL A 325 5.57 17.44 -2.82
C VAL A 325 6.16 18.82 -2.49
N GLY A 326 5.82 19.84 -3.28
CA GLY A 326 6.24 21.23 -3.05
C GLY A 326 5.61 21.91 -1.82
N THR A 327 4.67 21.24 -1.14
CA THR A 327 3.97 21.77 0.04
C THR A 327 4.37 21.08 1.36
N ILE A 328 5.05 19.92 1.31
CA ILE A 328 5.37 19.10 2.49
C ILE A 328 6.17 19.87 3.55
N GLU A 329 7.12 20.71 3.11
CA GLU A 329 7.92 21.57 3.99
C GLU A 329 7.00 22.52 4.81
N ASN A 330 5.99 23.13 4.17
CA ASN A 330 4.99 24.00 4.81
C ASN A 330 3.91 23.26 5.63
N ILE A 331 3.56 22.02 5.25
CA ILE A 331 2.60 21.19 6.01
C ILE A 331 3.17 20.87 7.39
N THR A 332 4.47 20.58 7.46
CA THR A 332 5.17 20.23 8.71
C THR A 332 5.06 21.35 9.76
N GLU A 333 5.32 22.61 9.37
CA GLU A 333 5.21 23.77 10.26
C GLU A 333 3.79 23.96 10.82
N ARG A 334 2.77 23.74 9.97
CA ARG A 334 1.36 23.87 10.36
C ARG A 334 0.90 22.75 11.30
N TYR A 335 1.40 21.53 11.13
CA TYR A 335 1.01 20.38 11.97
C TYR A 335 1.46 20.57 13.42
N PHE A 336 2.68 21.10 13.64
CA PHE A 336 3.15 21.44 14.99
C PHE A 336 2.34 22.60 15.61
N TRP A 337 1.99 23.62 14.82
CA TRP A 337 1.18 24.75 15.29
C TRP A 337 -0.24 24.35 15.73
N ASP A 338 -0.94 23.52 14.93
CA ASP A 338 -2.26 22.98 15.30
C ASP A 338 -2.16 22.06 16.54
N GLY A 339 -1.06 21.33 16.72
CA GLY A 339 -0.81 20.47 17.87
C GLY A 339 -0.61 21.24 19.19
N GLU A 340 0.27 22.24 19.20
CA GLU A 340 0.49 23.08 20.39
C GLU A 340 -0.73 23.94 20.71
N GLY A 341 -1.38 24.52 19.69
CA GLY A 341 -2.61 25.30 19.85
C GLY A 341 -3.79 24.46 20.37
N GLY A 342 -3.94 23.23 19.88
CA GLY A 342 -4.96 22.28 20.34
C GLY A 342 -4.76 21.88 21.81
N ALA A 343 -3.53 21.51 22.19
CA ALA A 343 -3.20 21.16 23.57
C ALA A 343 -3.42 22.34 24.54
N ALA A 344 -3.05 23.56 24.14
CA ALA A 344 -3.30 24.77 24.94
C ALA A 344 -4.80 25.07 25.11
N ALA A 345 -5.60 24.91 24.05
CA ALA A 345 -7.05 25.11 24.10
C ALA A 345 -7.75 24.05 24.98
N GLU A 346 -7.35 22.79 24.90
CA GLU A 346 -7.92 21.71 25.71
C GLU A 346 -7.51 21.82 27.19
N ALA A 347 -6.29 22.30 27.47
CA ALA A 347 -5.87 22.65 28.84
C ALA A 347 -6.67 23.82 29.41
N ALA A 348 -6.92 24.87 28.63
CA ALA A 348 -7.75 26.00 29.04
C ALA A 348 -9.21 25.57 29.31
N ALA A 349 -9.78 24.72 28.46
CA ALA A 349 -11.13 24.18 28.63
C ALA A 349 -11.30 23.33 29.90
N ARG A 350 -10.24 22.67 30.38
CA ARG A 350 -10.24 21.93 31.67
C ARG A 350 -10.08 22.82 32.91
N GLY A 351 -9.72 24.10 32.75
CA GLY A 351 -9.51 25.04 33.86
C GLY A 351 -10.66 26.03 34.12
N GLY A 352 -11.60 26.19 33.19
CA GLY A 352 -12.66 27.21 33.24
C GLY A 352 -14.03 26.70 33.69
N GLY A 353 -14.52 27.14 34.85
CA GLY A 353 -15.87 26.83 35.33
C GLY A 353 -16.97 27.69 34.70
N GLU A 354 -18.09 27.05 34.37
CA GLU A 354 -19.42 27.57 34.02
C GLU A 354 -19.60 29.08 33.69
N ARG A 355 -19.62 29.38 32.39
CA ARG A 355 -20.78 30.03 31.72
C ARG A 355 -20.64 29.97 30.19
N GLY A 356 -21.77 29.86 29.49
CA GLY A 356 -21.83 29.78 28.02
C GLY A 356 -22.22 31.12 27.36
N VAL A 357 -22.95 31.01 26.24
CA VAL A 357 -23.59 32.05 25.39
C VAL A 357 -22.92 32.29 24.02
N CYS A 358 -23.75 32.14 22.98
CA CYS A 358 -23.66 32.65 21.60
C CYS A 358 -22.56 32.20 20.61
N SER A 359 -23.02 31.39 19.65
CA SER A 359 -22.99 31.65 18.19
C SER A 359 -21.79 32.37 17.57
N GLY A 360 -21.09 31.65 16.68
CA GLY A 360 -20.39 32.22 15.54
C GLY A 360 -20.49 31.28 14.34
N GLU A 361 -20.89 31.78 13.18
CA GLU A 361 -20.74 31.07 11.90
C GLU A 361 -19.25 31.07 11.51
N GLY A 362 -18.48 30.17 12.12
CA GLY A 362 -17.07 29.97 11.82
C GLY A 362 -16.89 29.07 10.61
N ALA A 363 -16.30 29.60 9.53
CA ALA A 363 -15.96 28.80 8.36
C ALA A 363 -15.07 27.61 8.76
N VAL A 364 -15.42 26.40 8.32
CA VAL A 364 -14.61 25.20 8.53
C VAL A 364 -13.27 25.40 7.82
N PRO A 365 -12.12 25.41 8.52
CA PRO A 365 -10.83 25.50 7.85
C PRO A 365 -10.63 24.26 6.98
N GLU A 366 -10.35 24.47 5.69
CA GLU A 366 -10.26 23.42 4.67
C GLU A 366 -9.00 22.56 4.87
N ARG A 367 -9.02 21.71 5.91
CA ARG A 367 -7.93 20.82 6.30
C ARG A 367 -7.84 19.61 5.36
N ARG A 368 -7.42 19.87 4.11
CA ARG A 368 -6.96 18.85 3.17
C ARG A 368 -5.72 18.15 3.72
N ARG A 369 -5.93 17.15 4.58
CA ARG A 369 -4.86 16.26 5.03
C ARG A 369 -4.40 15.44 3.82
N VAL A 370 -3.09 15.47 3.60
CA VAL A 370 -2.42 14.62 2.63
C VAL A 370 -2.30 13.26 3.28
N TRP A 371 -3.05 12.28 2.80
CA TRP A 371 -3.12 10.97 3.46
C TRP A 371 -2.40 9.90 2.66
N SER A 372 -2.73 9.71 1.37
CA SER A 372 -1.94 8.88 0.46
C SER A 372 -1.48 9.63 -0.79
N VAL A 373 -0.32 9.23 -1.36
CA VAL A 373 0.33 9.92 -2.48
C VAL A 373 1.04 8.92 -3.41
N GLU A 374 0.74 8.92 -4.72
CA GLU A 374 1.36 8.06 -5.77
C GLU A 374 2.82 8.48 -6.04
N LEU A 375 3.81 7.80 -5.46
CA LEU A 375 5.11 8.41 -5.10
C LEU A 375 6.35 7.93 -5.89
N ALA A 376 6.18 7.47 -7.12
CA ALA A 376 7.25 6.92 -7.98
C ALA A 376 8.55 7.77 -8.07
N ALA A 377 8.46 9.10 -8.02
CA ALA A 377 9.62 10.01 -8.18
C ALA A 377 9.96 10.85 -6.93
N ALA A 378 8.96 11.34 -6.18
CA ALA A 378 9.22 12.30 -5.10
C ALA A 378 9.89 11.71 -3.85
N VAL A 379 9.73 10.41 -3.55
CA VAL A 379 10.53 9.77 -2.48
C VAL A 379 12.02 9.76 -2.81
N TYR A 380 12.38 9.63 -4.09
CA TYR A 380 13.78 9.77 -4.51
C TYR A 380 14.26 11.23 -4.29
N TYR A 381 13.50 12.21 -4.78
CA TYR A 381 13.86 13.62 -4.66
C TYR A 381 13.98 14.11 -3.20
N ALA A 382 13.07 13.66 -2.32
CA ALA A 382 13.06 14.04 -0.91
C ALA A 382 14.18 13.35 -0.09
N LEU A 383 14.38 12.03 -0.28
CA LEU A 383 15.35 11.26 0.52
C LEU A 383 16.80 11.34 0.01
N TYR A 384 17.03 11.72 -1.25
CA TYR A 384 18.37 11.76 -1.87
C TYR A 384 18.91 13.19 -2.13
N ARG A 385 18.37 14.23 -1.47
CA ARG A 385 18.97 15.59 -1.43
C ARG A 385 20.46 15.60 -0.99
N VAL A 386 20.98 14.51 -0.42
CA VAL A 386 22.38 14.36 0.04
C VAL A 386 23.37 14.10 -1.12
N SER A 387 22.92 13.71 -2.32
CA SER A 387 23.83 13.35 -3.43
C SER A 387 23.32 13.70 -4.83
N ALA A 388 22.46 14.72 -4.95
CA ALA A 388 21.94 15.18 -6.24
C ALA A 388 22.88 16.19 -6.93
N LEU A 389 23.76 15.69 -7.80
CA LEU A 389 24.53 16.53 -8.74
C LEU A 389 24.57 16.02 -10.20
N GLN A 390 24.03 14.83 -10.46
CA GLN A 390 23.93 14.23 -11.81
C GLN A 390 22.69 13.33 -11.93
N TRP A 391 21.49 13.90 -12.11
CA TRP A 391 20.39 13.23 -12.84
C TRP A 391 19.25 14.22 -13.18
N GLU A 392 19.31 14.84 -14.35
CA GLU A 392 18.12 15.44 -14.98
C GLU A 392 17.44 14.36 -15.84
N ALA A 393 16.35 13.78 -15.33
CA ALA A 393 15.56 12.79 -16.07
C ALA A 393 14.07 13.16 -16.05
N GLN A 394 13.42 13.01 -17.19
CA GLN A 394 12.03 13.42 -17.38
C GLN A 394 11.06 12.40 -16.76
N PRO A 395 9.91 12.83 -16.18
CA PRO A 395 8.99 11.95 -15.45
C PRO A 395 8.51 10.72 -16.23
N ASP A 396 8.33 10.84 -17.55
CA ASP A 396 7.83 9.77 -18.42
C ASP A 396 8.73 8.53 -18.48
N VAL A 397 10.03 8.68 -18.18
CA VAL A 397 10.98 7.55 -18.16
C VAL A 397 10.75 6.69 -16.91
N LEU A 398 10.59 7.32 -15.75
CA LEU A 398 10.34 6.64 -14.46
C LEU A 398 9.02 5.85 -14.48
N ARG A 399 7.96 6.40 -15.08
CA ARG A 399 6.67 5.70 -15.20
C ARG A 399 6.77 4.45 -16.08
N ARG A 400 7.63 4.45 -17.12
CA ARG A 400 7.88 3.25 -17.95
C ARG A 400 8.75 2.21 -17.26
N GLU A 401 9.84 2.63 -16.61
CA GLU A 401 10.80 1.71 -15.99
C GLU A 401 10.27 1.02 -14.72
N LEU A 402 9.47 1.71 -13.90
CA LEU A 402 8.93 1.16 -12.66
C LEU A 402 7.67 0.31 -12.88
N LEU A 403 6.75 0.73 -13.75
CA LEU A 403 5.45 0.07 -13.95
C LEU A 403 5.43 -0.93 -15.13
N GLY A 404 6.56 -1.14 -15.82
CA GLY A 404 6.69 -2.16 -16.87
C GLY A 404 5.86 -1.87 -18.13
N TRP A 405 5.69 -0.60 -18.49
CA TRP A 405 4.90 -0.20 -19.67
C TRP A 405 5.65 -0.44 -20.98
N ASP A 406 5.60 -1.68 -21.49
CA ASP A 406 5.98 -2.01 -22.86
C ASP A 406 4.89 -1.57 -23.85
N ALA A 407 5.06 -0.37 -24.39
CA ALA A 407 4.38 0.08 -25.59
C ALA A 407 5.42 0.46 -26.65
N GLU A 408 5.80 -0.50 -27.50
CA GLU A 408 6.57 -0.23 -28.73
C GLU A 408 5.69 0.48 -29.77
N GLY A 409 5.31 1.72 -29.48
CA GLY A 409 4.77 2.66 -30.46
C GLY A 409 5.88 3.14 -31.41
N PRO A 410 5.58 3.39 -32.69
CA PRO A 410 6.60 3.62 -33.71
C PRO A 410 7.44 4.87 -33.47
N GLN A 411 8.73 4.78 -33.82
CA GLN A 411 9.65 5.92 -33.82
C GLN A 411 9.13 7.04 -34.73
N PHE A 412 8.94 8.24 -34.16
CA PHE A 412 8.73 9.44 -34.95
C PHE A 412 9.97 9.76 -35.79
N ARG A 413 9.80 9.79 -37.12
CA ARG A 413 10.69 10.49 -38.05
C ARG A 413 9.96 11.75 -38.52
N GLY A 414 10.64 12.90 -38.48
CA GLY A 414 10.09 14.21 -38.85
C GLY A 414 10.22 15.17 -37.70
#